data_AF-A0A4Y2NHW6-F1
#
_entry.id   AF-A0A4Y2NHW6-F1
#
_cell.length_a   1.000
_cell.length_b   1.000
_cell.length_c   1.000
_cell.angle_alpha   90.00
_cell.angle_beta   90.00
_cell.angle_gamma   90.00
#
_symmetry.space_group_name_H-M   'P 1'
#
loop_
_entity.id
_entity.type
_entity.pdbx_description
1 polymer ?
#
loop_
_entity_poly.entity_id
_entity_poly.type
_entity_poly.pdbx_seq_one_letter_code
_entity_poly.pdbx_strand_id
1 'polypeptide(L)'
;IQHGKPIPKRYYRQNGGKRLVLEPDAEKLSVMPFSKEEITFEVKEADSSIGWEFEIKKGDIDFSLIFREEIPEDLEPVELIPKQRIDTSFEYEKGCFKCEKIGN
;
A
#
# COMPACT_ATOMS: atom_id res chain seq x y z
N ILE A 1 -20.70 -7.62 27.47
CA ILE A 1 -21.06 -8.40 26.27
C ILE A 1 -20.00 -8.11 25.21
N GLN A 2 -19.26 -9.11 24.73
CA GLN A 2 -18.34 -8.91 23.60
C GLN A 2 -19.14 -9.03 22.30
N HIS A 3 -19.43 -7.88 21.68
CA HIS A 3 -20.07 -7.83 20.37
C HIS A 3 -18.98 -7.88 19.29
N GLY A 4 -19.16 -8.77 18.29
CA GLY A 4 -18.22 -8.97 17.18
C GLY A 4 -17.08 -9.94 17.50
N LYS A 5 -17.10 -11.12 16.92
CA LYS A 5 -15.96 -12.06 16.89
C LYS A 5 -15.47 -12.22 15.45
N PRO A 6 -14.20 -12.60 15.22
CA PRO A 6 -13.71 -12.90 13.88
C PRO A 6 -14.62 -13.91 13.17
N ILE A 7 -14.99 -13.62 11.93
CA ILE A 7 -15.80 -14.52 11.11
C ILE A 7 -14.96 -15.77 10.81
N PRO A 8 -15.47 -17.00 11.03
CA PRO A 8 -14.73 -18.20 10.67
C PRO A 8 -14.42 -18.26 9.17
N LYS A 9 -13.19 -18.62 8.79
CA LYS A 9 -12.70 -18.63 7.39
C LYS A 9 -13.60 -19.39 6.41
N ARG A 10 -14.34 -20.41 6.87
CA ARG A 10 -15.30 -21.17 6.04
C ARG A 10 -16.46 -20.35 5.49
N TYR A 11 -16.73 -19.18 6.07
CA TYR A 11 -17.75 -18.25 5.59
C TYR A 11 -17.18 -17.16 4.69
N TYR A 12 -15.86 -17.15 4.45
CA TYR A 12 -15.25 -16.18 3.56
C TYR A 12 -15.67 -16.52 2.13
N ARG A 13 -16.15 -15.51 1.41
CA ARG A 13 -16.39 -15.63 -0.02
C ARG A 13 -15.02 -15.74 -0.69
N GLN A 14 -14.82 -16.71 -1.58
CA GLN A 14 -13.62 -16.73 -2.42
C GLN A 14 -13.73 -15.53 -3.38
N ASN A 15 -12.85 -14.54 -3.20
CA ASN A 15 -12.90 -13.27 -3.91
C ASN A 15 -12.49 -13.48 -5.37
N GLY A 16 -13.48 -13.60 -6.26
CA GLY A 16 -13.30 -13.52 -7.72
C GLY A 16 -13.92 -12.27 -8.34
N GLY A 17 -14.30 -11.27 -7.55
CA GLY A 17 -15.36 -10.33 -7.94
C GLY A 17 -14.94 -8.89 -8.27
N LYS A 18 -13.94 -8.31 -7.61
CA LYS A 18 -13.55 -6.91 -7.84
C LYS A 18 -12.11 -6.83 -8.29
N ARG A 19 -11.92 -6.32 -9.51
CA ARG A 19 -10.61 -5.96 -10.06
C ARG A 19 -10.52 -4.44 -10.01
N LEU A 20 -9.44 -3.92 -9.42
CA LEU A 20 -9.21 -2.48 -9.33
C LEU A 20 -9.13 -1.84 -10.71
N VAL A 21 -8.70 -2.59 -11.74
CA VAL A 21 -8.67 -2.10 -13.14
C VAL A 21 -10.02 -1.65 -13.69
N LEU A 22 -11.14 -1.98 -13.02
CA LEU A 22 -12.48 -1.57 -13.44
C LEU A 22 -12.98 -0.32 -12.70
N GLU A 23 -12.27 0.15 -11.67
CA GLU A 23 -12.61 1.36 -10.95
C GLU A 23 -12.20 2.60 -11.80
N PRO A 24 -13.04 3.64 -11.87
CA PRO A 24 -12.88 4.76 -12.80
C PRO A 24 -11.65 5.64 -12.52
N ASP A 25 -11.16 5.63 -11.29
CA ASP A 25 -10.00 6.37 -10.80
C ASP A 25 -8.72 5.50 -10.72
N ALA A 26 -8.76 4.27 -11.22
CA ALA A 26 -7.61 3.39 -11.20
C ALA A 26 -6.52 3.84 -12.19
N GLU A 27 -5.35 4.14 -11.65
CA GLU A 27 -4.16 4.46 -12.44
C GLU A 27 -3.32 3.22 -12.75
N LYS A 28 -2.70 3.19 -13.93
CA LYS A 28 -1.79 2.11 -14.34
C LYS A 28 -0.34 2.58 -14.31
N LEU A 29 0.42 2.06 -13.36
CA LEU A 29 1.88 2.19 -13.31
C LEU A 29 2.55 1.00 -14.01
N SER A 30 3.63 1.23 -14.77
CA SER A 30 4.41 0.18 -15.42
C SER A 30 5.82 0.16 -14.84
N VAL A 31 6.21 -0.95 -14.22
CA VAL A 31 7.55 -1.13 -13.63
C VAL A 31 8.36 -2.05 -14.53
N MET A 32 9.57 -1.61 -14.90
CA MET A 32 10.44 -2.37 -15.78
C MET A 32 11.24 -3.42 -14.99
N PRO A 33 11.73 -4.49 -15.65
CA PRO A 33 12.60 -5.46 -14.98
C PRO A 33 13.80 -4.77 -14.34
N PHE A 34 14.07 -5.11 -13.07
CA PHE A 34 15.18 -4.56 -12.28
C PHE A 34 15.12 -3.03 -12.08
N SER A 35 13.96 -2.38 -12.27
CA SER A 35 13.73 -0.98 -11.91
C SER A 35 12.90 -0.84 -10.63
N LYS A 36 12.79 0.39 -10.14
CA LYS A 36 11.84 0.78 -9.09
C LYS A 36 11.09 2.01 -9.55
N GLU A 37 9.83 2.09 -9.16
CA GLU A 37 9.02 3.30 -9.28
C GLU A 37 8.63 3.77 -7.88
N GLU A 38 8.49 5.08 -7.71
CA GLU A 38 8.19 5.68 -6.41
C GLU A 38 7.03 6.67 -6.57
N ILE A 39 6.04 6.57 -5.68
CA ILE A 39 4.93 7.52 -5.57
C ILE A 39 5.12 8.24 -4.25
N THR A 40 5.23 9.57 -4.29
CA THR A 40 5.51 10.42 -3.12
C THR A 40 4.28 11.24 -2.76
N PHE A 41 3.97 11.32 -1.47
CA PHE A 41 2.85 12.10 -0.95
C PHE A 41 3.33 13.07 0.12
N GLU A 42 3.11 14.36 -0.10
CA GLU A 42 3.43 15.40 0.89
C GLU A 42 2.39 15.40 2.02
N VAL A 43 2.81 15.02 3.22
CA VAL A 43 2.00 15.03 4.44
C VAL A 43 2.08 16.41 5.08
N LYS A 44 1.05 17.23 4.88
CA LYS A 44 0.95 18.59 5.45
C LYS A 44 0.35 18.65 6.85
N GLU A 45 -0.32 17.58 7.26
CA GLU A 45 -1.01 17.48 8.54
C GLU A 45 -0.63 16.17 9.22
N ALA A 46 -0.04 16.27 10.41
CA ALA A 46 0.27 15.11 11.25
C ALA A 46 -1.02 14.41 11.68
N ASP A 47 -0.90 13.13 12.01
CA ASP A 47 -2.00 12.22 12.37
C ASP A 47 -3.02 11.95 11.25
N SER A 48 -2.74 12.39 10.03
CA SER A 48 -3.46 11.97 8.82
C SER A 48 -3.18 10.50 8.49
N SER A 49 -3.89 9.95 7.49
CA SER A 49 -3.70 8.57 7.05
C SER A 49 -3.44 8.50 5.55
N ILE A 50 -2.48 7.68 5.16
CA ILE A 50 -2.29 7.25 3.77
C ILE A 50 -2.91 5.86 3.60
N GLY A 51 -3.75 5.72 2.57
CA GLY A 51 -4.30 4.44 2.14
C GLY A 51 -3.80 4.07 0.76
N TRP A 52 -3.62 2.78 0.49
CA TRP A 52 -3.29 2.28 -0.83
C TRP A 52 -4.12 1.03 -1.15
N GLU A 53 -4.44 0.88 -2.43
CA GLU A 53 -4.95 -0.35 -3.02
C GLU A 53 -4.27 -0.56 -4.37
N PHE A 54 -3.76 -1.75 -4.67
CA PHE A 54 -3.17 -2.03 -5.98
C PHE A 54 -3.32 -3.49 -6.42
N GLU A 55 -3.30 -3.70 -7.73
CA GLU A 55 -3.25 -5.02 -8.35
C GLU A 55 -2.09 -5.11 -9.36
N ILE A 56 -1.48 -6.28 -9.42
CA ILE A 56 -0.37 -6.65 -10.29
C ILE A 56 -0.92 -7.53 -11.41
N LYS A 57 -0.71 -7.09 -12.65
CA LYS A 57 -1.19 -7.85 -13.83
C LYS A 57 -0.41 -9.14 -14.09
N LYS A 58 0.88 -9.17 -13.74
CA LYS A 58 1.76 -10.32 -14.00
C LYS A 58 2.94 -10.34 -13.04
N GLY A 59 3.19 -11.50 -12.43
CA GLY A 59 4.28 -11.69 -11.49
C GLY A 59 3.96 -11.10 -10.13
N ASP A 60 5.01 -10.67 -9.45
CA ASP A 60 4.98 -10.06 -8.13
C ASP A 60 5.80 -8.76 -8.16
N ILE A 61 5.73 -8.00 -7.07
CA ILE A 61 6.51 -6.78 -6.90
C ILE A 61 7.00 -6.67 -5.46
N ASP A 62 8.17 -6.05 -5.27
CA ASP A 62 8.58 -5.58 -3.96
C ASP A 62 7.86 -4.27 -3.64
N PHE A 63 7.17 -4.22 -2.51
CA PHE A 63 6.49 -3.02 -1.99
C PHE A 63 7.08 -2.61 -0.65
N SER A 64 7.28 -1.31 -0.44
CA SER A 64 7.74 -0.72 0.82
C SER A 64 7.10 0.66 1.01
N LEU A 65 6.93 1.08 2.26
CA LEU A 65 6.56 2.46 2.61
C LEU A 65 7.73 3.10 3.36
N ILE A 66 8.17 4.27 2.89
CA ILE A 66 9.34 4.97 3.41
C ILE A 66 8.92 6.40 3.75
N PHE A 67 9.39 6.90 4.88
CA PHE A 67 9.22 8.27 5.33
C PHE A 67 10.52 9.07 5.20
N ARG A 68 10.41 10.31 4.72
CA ARG A 68 11.49 11.29 4.61
C ARG A 68 11.06 12.59 5.29
N GLU A 69 11.86 13.04 6.25
CA GLU A 69 11.63 14.34 6.90
C GLU A 69 11.93 15.49 5.93
N GLU A 70 11.23 16.62 6.09
CA GLU A 70 11.41 17.82 5.24
C GLU A 70 12.79 18.51 5.41
N ILE A 71 13.53 18.24 6.49
CA ILE A 71 14.77 18.94 6.87
C ILE A 71 15.71 17.98 7.62
N PRO A 72 17.06 18.05 7.48
CA PRO A 72 17.87 18.37 6.31
C PRO A 72 18.29 17.10 5.54
N GLU A 73 18.87 17.29 4.34
CA GLU A 73 19.25 16.31 3.30
C GLU A 73 20.11 15.11 3.75
N ASP A 74 20.60 15.09 5.00
CA ASP A 74 21.48 14.06 5.57
C ASP A 74 20.76 13.01 6.43
N LEU A 75 19.44 13.11 6.62
CA LEU A 75 18.68 12.10 7.36
C LEU A 75 18.32 10.92 6.47
N GLU A 76 18.74 9.73 6.88
CA GLU A 76 18.38 8.48 6.19
C GLU A 76 16.86 8.29 6.20
N PRO A 77 16.25 7.91 5.06
CA PRO A 77 14.84 7.59 5.01
C PRO A 77 14.48 6.49 6.00
N VAL A 78 13.36 6.66 6.71
CA VAL A 78 12.87 5.68 7.69
C VAL A 78 11.91 4.73 6.99
N GLU A 79 12.21 3.44 7.00
CA GLU A 79 11.32 2.42 6.45
C GLU A 79 10.15 2.17 7.42
N LEU A 80 8.95 2.63 7.05
CA LEU A 80 7.73 2.46 7.84
C LEU A 80 7.11 1.07 7.63
N ILE A 81 7.13 0.60 6.39
CA ILE A 81 6.75 -0.76 6.02
C ILE A 81 7.93 -1.37 5.27
N PRO A 82 8.57 -2.41 5.85
CA PRO A 82 9.70 -3.08 5.23
C PRO A 82 9.36 -3.58 3.84
N LYS A 83 10.36 -3.57 2.96
CA LYS A 83 10.24 -4.16 1.63
C LYS A 83 9.76 -5.62 1.72
N GLN A 84 8.61 -5.89 1.10
CA GLN A 84 7.99 -7.20 1.04
C GLN A 84 7.60 -7.55 -0.39
N ARG A 85 7.78 -8.81 -0.77
CA ARG A 85 7.37 -9.33 -2.08
C ARG A 85 5.89 -9.68 -2.06
N ILE A 86 5.10 -8.98 -2.86
CA ILE A 86 3.65 -9.07 -2.90
C ILE A 86 3.20 -9.67 -4.24
N ASP A 87 2.31 -10.66 -4.15
CA ASP A 87 1.60 -11.26 -5.28
C ASP A 87 0.09 -11.03 -5.09
N THR A 88 -0.53 -10.37 -6.06
CA THR A 88 -1.97 -10.06 -6.04
C THR A 88 -2.78 -10.95 -6.99
N SER A 89 -2.24 -12.12 -7.35
CA SER A 89 -2.91 -13.07 -8.27
C SER A 89 -4.27 -13.56 -7.76
N PHE A 90 -4.46 -13.59 -6.44
CA PHE A 90 -5.69 -14.03 -5.78
C PHE A 90 -6.56 -12.87 -5.24
N GLU A 91 -5.95 -11.83 -4.68
CA GLU A 91 -6.63 -10.66 -4.12
C GLU A 91 -5.76 -9.42 -4.32
N TYR A 92 -6.39 -8.26 -4.48
CA TYR A 92 -5.67 -6.98 -4.54
C TYR A 92 -5.04 -6.67 -3.18
N GLU A 93 -3.89 -6.02 -3.20
CA GLU A 93 -3.24 -5.57 -1.97
C GLU A 93 -3.90 -4.29 -1.50
N LYS A 94 -4.10 -4.16 -0.19
CA LYS A 94 -4.59 -2.92 0.42
C LYS A 94 -4.00 -2.69 1.79
N GLY A 95 -3.79 -1.43 2.12
CA GLY A 95 -3.33 -1.05 3.45
C GLY A 95 -3.62 0.40 3.78
N CYS A 96 -3.38 0.73 5.04
CA CYS A 96 -3.52 2.06 5.59
C CYS A 96 -2.42 2.26 6.62
N PHE A 97 -1.81 3.44 6.63
CA PHE A 97 -0.81 3.83 7.60
C PHE A 97 -1.14 5.21 8.16
N LYS A 98 -0.96 5.40 9.47
CA LYS A 98 -1.18 6.70 10.13
C LYS A 98 0.13 7.50 10.10
N CYS A 99 0.11 8.64 9.42
CA CYS A 99 1.25 9.53 9.28
C CYS A 99 1.40 10.40 10.54
N GLU A 100 2.19 9.95 11.52
CA GLU A 100 2.38 10.65 12.80
C GLU A 100 3.14 11.98 12.67
N LYS A 101 3.82 12.21 11.53
CA LYS A 101 4.67 13.38 11.27
C LYS A 101 4.38 13.98 9.90
N ILE A 102 4.71 15.27 9.75
CA ILE A 102 4.78 16.00 8.49
C ILE A 102 6.07 15.58 7.75
N GLY A 103 5.99 15.44 6.43
CA GLY A 103 7.10 14.98 5.58
C GLY A 103 6.60 14.28 4.32
N ASN A 104 7.41 13.39 3.76
CA ASN A 104 7.11 12.66 2.52
C ASN A 104 7.22 11.16 2.67
#